data_AF-A0A965D421-F1
#
_entry.id   AF-A0A965D421-F1
#
_cell.length_a   1.000
_cell.length_b   1.000
_cell.length_c   1.000
_cell.angle_alpha   90.00
_cell.angle_beta   90.00
_cell.angle_gamma   90.00
#
_symmetry.space_group_name_H-M   'P 1'
#
loop_
_entity.id
_entity.type
_entity.pdbx_description
1 polymer ?
#
loop_
_entity_poly.entity_id
_entity_poly.type
_entity_poly.pdbx_seq_one_letter_code
_entity_poly.pdbx_strand_id
1 'polypeptide(L)'
;MNSPTDHIWKRDEIESPCIKICVVHPETRICTGCYRTIDEISAWSRMTPDARRAVMVDLPNRVSSLKQRRGGRAARLNRSL
;
A
#
# COMPACT_ATOMS: atom_id res chain seq x y z
N MET A 1 1.65 -25.02 23.08
CA MET A 1 1.93 -24.58 24.46
C MET A 1 2.04 -23.07 24.43
N ASN A 2 0.97 -22.36 24.80
CA ASN A 2 1.01 -20.88 24.91
C ASN A 2 1.47 -20.55 26.33
N SER A 3 2.59 -19.84 26.44
CA SER A 3 3.20 -19.51 27.73
C SER A 3 2.37 -18.40 28.41
N PRO A 4 2.14 -18.45 29.75
CA PRO A 4 1.44 -17.39 30.48
C PRO A 4 2.05 -15.99 30.32
N THR A 5 3.27 -15.90 29.80
CA THR A 5 4.08 -14.68 29.66
C THR A 5 3.98 -14.00 28.29
N ASP A 6 3.21 -14.52 27.34
CA ASP A 6 3.13 -13.95 25.97
C ASP A 6 2.68 -12.47 25.95
N HIS A 7 1.91 -12.05 26.94
CA HIS A 7 1.46 -10.67 27.08
C HIS A 7 2.58 -9.68 27.46
N ILE A 8 3.67 -10.15 28.06
CA ILE A 8 4.81 -9.33 28.53
C ILE A 8 5.64 -8.79 27.35
N TRP A 9 5.66 -9.51 26.23
CA TRP A 9 6.46 -9.17 25.05
C TRP A 9 5.62 -8.61 23.90
N LYS A 10 4.34 -8.30 24.14
CA LYS A 10 3.44 -7.80 23.12
C LYS A 10 3.84 -6.38 22.71
N ARG A 11 4.23 -6.22 21.45
CA ARG A 11 4.49 -4.91 20.83
C ARG A 11 3.24 -4.46 20.08
N ASP A 12 3.00 -3.15 20.09
CA ASP A 12 1.99 -2.53 19.25
C ASP A 12 2.51 -2.43 17.82
N GLU A 13 2.39 -3.54 17.10
CA GLU A 13 2.71 -3.65 15.67
C GLU A 13 1.88 -2.65 14.85
N ILE A 14 2.55 -2.00 13.88
CA ILE A 14 1.89 -1.06 12.98
C ILE A 14 1.13 -1.84 11.90
N GLU A 15 -0.19 -1.72 11.88
CA GLU A 15 -1.04 -2.26 10.83
C GLU A 15 -0.62 -1.70 9.45
N SER A 16 -0.52 -2.57 8.44
CA SER A 16 -0.07 -2.18 7.10
C SER A 16 -0.72 -3.02 5.99
N PRO A 17 -1.32 -2.40 4.96
CA PRO A 17 -1.88 -3.10 3.80
C PRO A 17 -0.82 -3.47 2.75
N CYS A 18 0.48 -3.34 3.08
CA CYS A 18 1.57 -3.48 2.12
C CYS A 18 1.80 -4.96 1.74
N ILE A 19 1.63 -5.28 0.45
CA ILE A 19 1.95 -6.61 -0.11
C ILE A 19 3.37 -6.70 -0.68
N LYS A 20 4.26 -5.77 -0.31
CA LYS A 20 5.66 -5.70 -0.77
C LYS A 20 5.84 -5.55 -2.29
N ILE A 21 4.81 -5.02 -2.97
CA ILE A 21 4.89 -4.56 -4.36
C ILE A 21 4.94 -3.04 -4.35
N CYS A 22 6.06 -2.46 -4.79
CA CYS A 22 6.26 -1.02 -4.83
C CYS A 22 6.26 -0.50 -6.27
N VAL A 23 5.10 -0.56 -6.92
CA VAL A 23 4.90 0.03 -8.25
C VAL A 23 3.78 1.06 -8.13
N VAL A 24 4.08 2.33 -8.41
CA VAL A 24 3.08 3.40 -8.39
C VAL A 24 2.50 3.57 -9.79
N HIS A 25 1.22 3.85 -9.96
CA HIS A 25 0.65 4.21 -11.26
C HIS A 25 1.07 5.63 -11.64
N PRO A 26 1.56 5.89 -12.87
CA PRO A 26 2.20 7.17 -13.20
C PRO A 26 1.22 8.36 -13.17
N GLU A 27 -0.04 8.15 -13.58
CA GLU A 27 -1.05 9.22 -13.64
C GLU A 27 -1.74 9.43 -12.27
N THR A 28 -2.38 8.40 -11.72
CA THR A 28 -3.11 8.49 -10.44
C THR A 28 -2.20 8.61 -9.21
N ARG A 29 -0.89 8.36 -9.34
CA ARG A 29 0.08 8.34 -8.22
C ARG A 29 -0.29 7.41 -7.05
N ILE A 30 -1.03 6.34 -7.33
CA ILE A 30 -1.41 5.30 -6.36
C ILE A 30 -0.55 4.05 -6.54
N CYS A 31 -0.13 3.41 -5.45
CA CYS A 31 0.54 2.11 -5.49
C CYS A 31 -0.39 1.02 -6.01
N THR A 32 0.02 0.28 -7.05
CA THR A 32 -0.78 -0.79 -7.67
C THR A 32 -0.86 -2.06 -6.81
N GLY A 33 -0.04 -2.17 -5.77
CA GLY A 33 -0.03 -3.31 -4.85
C GLY A 33 -0.88 -3.09 -3.60
N CYS A 34 -0.64 -1.98 -2.89
CA CYS A 34 -1.33 -1.68 -1.63
C CYS A 34 -2.38 -0.58 -1.73
N TYR A 35 -2.59 -0.01 -2.91
CA TYR A 35 -3.63 0.99 -3.22
C TYR A 35 -3.58 2.30 -2.44
N ARG A 36 -2.50 2.51 -1.68
CA ARG A 36 -2.21 3.77 -1.00
C ARG A 36 -1.64 4.80 -1.97
N THR A 37 -1.95 6.06 -1.75
CA THR A 37 -1.30 7.20 -2.41
C THR A 37 0.15 7.35 -1.94
N ILE A 38 0.99 8.07 -2.70
CA ILE A 38 2.36 8.40 -2.26
C ILE A 38 2.36 9.13 -0.90
N ASP A 39 1.39 10.00 -0.67
CA ASP A 39 1.33 10.82 0.54
C ASP A 39 0.96 9.96 1.76
N GLU A 40 0.01 9.04 1.60
CA GLU A 40 -0.33 8.03 2.61
C GLU A 40 0.87 7.11 2.92
N ILE A 41 1.63 6.69 1.90
CA ILE A 41 2.84 5.87 2.10
C ILE A 41 3.88 6.63 2.92
N SER A 42 4.13 7.89 2.57
CA SER A 42 5.14 8.73 3.22
C SER A 42 4.79 9.05 4.67
N ALA A 43 3.50 9.25 4.97
CA ALA A 43 3.02 9.60 6.31
C ALA A 43 2.69 8.39 7.20
N TRP A 44 2.69 7.16 6.66
CA TRP A 44 2.09 5.98 7.32
C TRP A 44 2.56 5.72 8.75
N SER A 45 3.88 5.80 8.98
CA SER A 45 4.46 5.56 10.31
C SER A 45 4.06 6.61 11.35
N ARG A 46 3.63 7.80 10.90
CA ARG A 46 3.22 8.93 11.75
C ARG A 46 1.70 9.04 11.92
N MET A 47 0.92 8.31 11.11
CA MET A 47 -0.54 8.29 11.23
C MET A 47 -0.99 7.61 12.53
N THR A 48 -2.10 8.09 13.09
CA THR A 48 -2.76 7.41 14.22
C THR A 48 -3.36 6.06 13.76
N PRO A 49 -3.58 5.11 14.67
CA PRO A 49 -4.25 3.85 14.35
C PRO A 49 -5.62 4.06 13.69
N ASP A 50 -6.41 5.02 14.16
CA ASP A 50 -7.73 5.32 13.58
C ASP A 50 -7.62 5.86 12.14
N ALA A 51 -6.64 6.73 11.88
CA ALA A 51 -6.39 7.23 10.53
C ALA A 51 -5.95 6.11 9.57
N ARG A 52 -5.10 5.19 10.03
CA ARG A 52 -4.70 4.01 9.23
C ARG A 52 -5.91 3.12 8.92
N ARG A 53 -6.78 2.88 9.91
CA ARG A 53 -8.01 2.10 9.73
C ARG A 53 -8.97 2.77 8.74
N ALA A 54 -9.14 4.09 8.81
CA ALA A 54 -9.93 4.82 7.83
C ALA A 54 -9.40 4.67 6.40
N VAL A 55 -8.07 4.79 6.21
CA VAL A 55 -7.44 4.54 4.90
C VAL A 55 -7.70 3.11 4.45
N MET A 56 -7.48 2.11 5.32
CA MET A 56 -7.65 0.69 4.98
C MET A 56 -9.07 0.34 4.54
N VAL A 57 -10.10 0.97 5.13
CA VAL A 57 -11.51 0.80 4.71
C VAL A 57 -11.75 1.32 3.29
N ASP A 58 -11.05 2.37 2.88
CA ASP A 58 -11.22 2.98 1.55
C ASP A 58 -10.45 2.27 0.42
N LEU A 59 -9.35 1.57 0.73
CA LEU A 59 -8.49 0.92 -0.27
C LEU A 59 -9.22 0.03 -1.29
N PRO A 60 -10.20 -0.82 -0.90
CA PRO A 60 -10.92 -1.67 -1.86
C PRO A 60 -11.62 -0.89 -2.97
N ASN A 61 -12.07 0.35 -2.69
CA ASN A 61 -12.76 1.20 -3.66
C ASN A 61 -11.82 1.74 -4.74
N ARG A 62 -10.50 1.71 -4.51
CA ARG A 62 -9.47 2.26 -5.41
C ARG A 62 -8.97 1.24 -6.44
N VAL A 63 -9.30 -0.05 -6.26
CA VAL A 63 -8.77 -1.17 -7.06
C VAL A 63 -9.24 -1.10 -8.52
N SER A 64 -10.49 -0.69 -8.75
CA SER A 64 -11.08 -0.60 -10.09
C SER A 64 -10.32 0.35 -11.02
N SER A 65 -9.75 1.42 -10.47
CA SER A 65 -9.10 2.50 -11.21
C SER A 65 -7.67 2.18 -11.67
N LEU A 66 -7.11 1.01 -11.32
CA LEU A 66 -5.68 0.72 -11.48
C LEU A 66 -5.36 -0.49 -12.38
N LYS A 67 -6.35 -0.99 -13.13
CA LYS A 67 -6.21 -2.18 -13.99
C LYS A 67 -5.25 -2.00 -15.18
N GLN A 68 -4.66 -0.83 -15.37
CA GLN A 68 -3.77 -0.59 -16.50
C GLN A 68 -2.39 -1.20 -16.26
N ARG A 69 -2.08 -2.28 -16.99
CA ARG A 69 -0.72 -2.82 -17.05
C ARG A 69 0.15 -1.78 -17.77
N ARG A 70 1.28 -1.40 -17.17
CA ARG A 70 2.29 -0.47 -17.74
C ARG A 70 2.92 -0.92 -19.08
N GLY A 71 2.51 -2.08 -19.60
CA GLY A 71 3.11 -2.73 -20.77
C GLY A 71 4.53 -3.24 -20.50
N GLY A 72 4.98 -4.18 -21.34
CA GLY A 72 6.32 -4.75 -21.26
C GLY A 72 7.39 -3.86 -21.88
N ARG A 73 8.51 -4.46 -22.30
CA ARG A 73 9.59 -3.76 -23.02
C ARG A 73 9.09 -3.01 -24.26
N ALA A 74 8.17 -3.59 -25.02
CA ALA A 74 7.60 -2.98 -26.22
C ALA A 74 6.93 -1.62 -25.94
N ALA A 75 6.10 -1.53 -24.89
CA ALA A 75 5.45 -0.28 -24.52
C ALA A 75 6.44 0.81 -24.11
N ARG A 76 7.58 0.42 -23.49
CA ARG A 76 8.64 1.38 -23.13
C ARG A 76 9.36 1.94 -24.36
N LEU A 77 9.65 1.09 -25.36
CA LEU A 77 10.32 1.53 -26.59
C LEU A 77 9.46 2.50 -27.41
N ASN A 78 8.15 2.29 -27.44
CA ASN A 78 7.21 3.17 -28.16
C ASN A 78 7.04 4.55 -27.53
N ARG A 79 7.46 4.77 -26.27
CA ARG A 79 7.37 6.07 -25.58
C ARG A 79 8.63 6.93 -25.74
N SER A 80 9.70 6.36 -26.27
CA SER A 80 11.00 7.02 -26.48
C SER A 80 11.23 7.49 -27.92
N LEU A 81 10.24 7.29 -28.79
CA LEU A 81 10.13 7.85 -30.14
C LEU A 81 9.16 9.02 -30.10
#